data_AF-A0A060CA45-F1
#
_entry.id   AF-A0A060CA45-F1
#
_cell.length_a   1.000
_cell.length_b   1.000
_cell.length_c   1.000
_cell.angle_alpha   90.00
_cell.angle_beta   90.00
_cell.angle_gamma   90.00
#
_symmetry.space_group_name_H-M   'P 1'
#
loop_
_entity.id
_entity.type
_entity.pdbx_description
1 polymer ?
#
loop_
_entity_poly.entity_id
_entity_poly.type
_entity_poly.pdbx_seq_one_letter_code
_entity_poly.pdbx_strand_id
1 'polypeptide(L)'
;GFRFDLMEFHSVATMERIRDTLRRTTGRSMYLYGEGWPYGTTADGSRFRPAIQENLAGTGIGTFNDRIRDALRGFETPRRSDTRGLANGLISIGSESDTRLAEEYSDALRVALAGSIGSIRIHTHAGPWCDARD
;
A
#
# COMPACT_ATOMS: atom_id res chain seq x y z
N GLY A 1 -12.22 -5.46 15.48
CA GLY A 1 -11.41 -6.02 14.38
C GLY A 1 -10.01 -6.30 14.90
N PHE A 2 -9.11 -6.76 14.04
CA PHE A 2 -7.72 -7.05 14.41
C PHE A 2 -6.76 -6.44 13.39
N ARG A 3 -5.65 -5.88 13.91
CA ARG A 3 -4.50 -5.45 13.13
C ARG A 3 -3.41 -6.52 13.25
N PHE A 4 -2.89 -7.00 12.13
CA PHE A 4 -1.80 -7.97 12.09
C PHE A 4 -0.47 -7.26 11.86
N ASP A 5 0.46 -7.49 12.79
CA ASP A 5 1.86 -7.10 12.67
C ASP A 5 2.56 -7.99 11.65
N LEU A 6 3.42 -7.38 10.82
CA LEU A 6 4.22 -8.07 9.79
C LEU A 6 3.45 -9.23 9.12
N MET A 7 2.33 -8.87 8.51
CA MET A 7 1.32 -9.81 8.03
C MET A 7 1.86 -10.72 6.92
N GLU A 8 2.94 -10.33 6.24
CA GLU A 8 3.67 -11.12 5.24
C GLU A 8 4.23 -12.46 5.75
N PHE A 9 4.41 -12.61 7.06
CA PHE A 9 4.79 -13.89 7.67
C PHE A 9 3.63 -14.87 7.81
N HIS A 10 2.41 -14.45 7.46
CA HIS A 10 1.25 -15.31 7.33
C HIS A 10 0.96 -15.60 5.86
N SER A 11 0.43 -16.80 5.56
CA SER A 11 -0.10 -17.08 4.22
C SER A 11 -1.45 -16.40 4.00
N VAL A 12 -1.78 -16.06 2.75
CA VAL A 12 -3.14 -15.56 2.39
C VAL A 12 -4.21 -16.52 2.91
N ALA A 13 -4.02 -17.83 2.73
CA ALA A 13 -4.97 -18.85 3.17
C ALA A 13 -5.18 -18.87 4.70
N THR A 14 -4.13 -18.61 5.47
CA THR A 14 -4.23 -18.46 6.93
C THR A 14 -5.10 -17.27 7.29
N MET A 15 -4.87 -16.13 6.63
CA MET A 15 -5.61 -14.89 6.90
C MET A 15 -7.09 -15.00 6.55
N GLU A 16 -7.43 -15.62 5.42
CA GLU A 16 -8.82 -15.91 5.05
C GLU A 16 -9.49 -16.88 6.03
N ARG A 17 -8.78 -17.92 6.48
CA ARG A 17 -9.30 -18.86 7.48
C ARG A 17 -9.60 -18.17 8.81
N ILE A 18 -8.74 -17.23 9.24
CA ILE A 18 -8.99 -16.41 10.44
C ILE A 18 -10.25 -15.55 10.25
N ARG A 19 -10.36 -14.83 9.12
CA ARG A 19 -11.54 -14.00 8.76
C ARG A 19 -12.83 -14.80 8.85
N ASP A 20 -12.85 -15.96 8.22
CA ASP A 20 -14.06 -16.79 8.11
C ASP A 20 -14.42 -17.47 9.43
N THR A 21 -13.40 -17.87 10.20
CA THR A 21 -13.60 -18.46 11.53
C THR A 21 -14.14 -17.44 12.52
N LEU A 22 -13.58 -16.22 12.56
CA LEU A 22 -14.10 -15.15 13.41
C LEU A 22 -15.56 -14.83 13.06
N ARG A 23 -15.89 -14.74 11.77
CA ARG A 23 -17.26 -14.52 11.31
C ARG A 23 -18.21 -15.62 11.80
N ARG A 24 -17.84 -16.89 11.63
CA ARG A 24 -18.64 -18.05 12.04
C ARG A 24 -18.82 -18.13 13.55
N THR A 25 -17.74 -17.96 14.32
CA THR A 25 -17.76 -18.13 15.78
C THR A 25 -18.46 -16.99 16.50
N THR A 26 -18.35 -15.76 15.98
CA THR A 26 -18.88 -14.57 16.67
C THR A 26 -20.23 -14.09 16.12
N GLY A 27 -20.66 -14.61 14.96
CA GLY A 27 -21.83 -14.13 14.23
C GLY A 27 -21.68 -12.69 13.70
N ARG A 28 -20.47 -12.11 13.76
CA ARG A 28 -20.19 -10.71 13.41
C ARG A 28 -19.09 -10.63 12.37
N SER A 29 -19.22 -9.70 11.42
CA SER A 29 -18.13 -9.39 10.50
C SER A 29 -17.08 -8.53 11.21
N MET A 30 -15.98 -9.14 11.62
CA MET A 30 -14.83 -8.43 12.19
C MET A 30 -13.89 -7.99 11.07
N TYR A 31 -13.53 -6.71 11.05
CA TYR A 31 -12.56 -6.19 10.08
C TYR A 31 -11.14 -6.66 10.42
N LEU A 32 -10.45 -7.22 9.43
CA LEU A 32 -9.05 -7.62 9.52
C LEU A 32 -8.21 -6.72 8.61
N TYR A 33 -7.09 -6.24 9.12
CA TYR A 33 -6.11 -5.50 8.32
C TYR A 33 -4.70 -5.66 8.88
N GLY A 34 -3.67 -5.28 8.15
CA GLY A 34 -2.29 -5.40 8.65
C GLY A 34 -1.22 -4.82 7.75
N GLU A 35 0.01 -5.13 8.12
CA GLU A 35 1.23 -4.77 7.41
C GLU A 35 1.55 -5.80 6.32
N GLY A 36 1.10 -5.57 5.10
CA GLY A 36 1.31 -6.51 3.98
C GLY A 36 2.61 -6.25 3.22
N TRP A 37 3.74 -6.09 3.89
CA TRP A 37 4.97 -5.63 3.25
C TRP A 37 5.73 -6.78 2.55
N PRO A 38 6.26 -6.61 1.33
CA PRO A 38 7.02 -7.67 0.65
C PRO A 38 8.47 -7.75 1.16
N TYR A 39 8.66 -8.01 2.46
CA TYR A 39 9.99 -8.12 3.08
C TYR A 39 10.26 -9.51 3.67
N GLY A 40 11.54 -9.81 3.89
CA GLY A 40 11.98 -10.99 4.61
C GLY A 40 11.94 -12.29 3.79
N THR A 41 12.01 -13.41 4.50
CA THR A 41 12.23 -14.75 3.93
C THR A 41 11.00 -15.38 3.28
N THR A 42 9.84 -14.74 3.36
CA THR A 42 8.56 -15.24 2.80
C THR A 42 8.10 -14.42 1.59
N ALA A 43 8.73 -13.27 1.30
CA ALA A 43 8.30 -12.32 0.27
C ALA A 43 8.31 -12.91 -1.14
N ASP A 44 9.24 -13.81 -1.45
CA ASP A 44 9.35 -14.48 -2.74
C ASP A 44 8.29 -15.56 -2.98
N GLY A 45 7.47 -15.86 -1.97
CA GLY A 45 6.44 -16.88 -2.03
C GLY A 45 6.95 -18.34 -2.08
N SER A 46 8.23 -18.57 -1.82
CA SER A 46 8.86 -19.91 -1.89
C SER A 46 8.30 -20.90 -0.87
N ARG A 47 7.76 -20.42 0.26
CA ARG A 47 7.18 -21.24 1.35
C ARG A 47 5.67 -21.38 1.23
N PHE A 48 4.99 -20.30 0.86
CA PHE A 48 3.54 -20.16 0.69
C PHE A 48 3.26 -18.83 -0.01
N ARG A 49 2.05 -18.63 -0.53
CA ARG A 49 1.61 -17.31 -1.02
C ARG A 49 1.46 -16.34 0.17
N PRO A 50 2.36 -15.35 0.33
CA PRO A 50 2.40 -14.51 1.54
C PRO A 50 1.28 -13.48 1.50
N ALA A 51 0.79 -13.08 2.68
CA ALA A 51 -0.26 -12.08 2.85
C ALA A 51 0.28 -10.64 2.70
N ILE A 52 0.90 -10.38 1.55
CA ILE A 52 1.37 -9.06 1.11
C ILE A 52 0.26 -8.28 0.39
N GLN A 53 0.43 -6.96 0.26
CA GLN A 53 -0.53 -6.02 -0.35
C GLN A 53 -1.14 -6.56 -1.66
N GLU A 54 -0.30 -6.96 -2.62
CA GLU A 54 -0.75 -7.43 -3.94
C GLU A 54 -1.55 -8.74 -3.85
N ASN A 55 -1.11 -9.66 -2.99
CA ASN A 55 -1.73 -10.97 -2.85
C ASN A 55 -3.09 -10.95 -2.13
N LEU A 56 -3.35 -9.91 -1.34
CA LEU A 56 -4.59 -9.74 -0.59
C LEU A 56 -5.71 -9.03 -1.36
N ALA A 57 -5.44 -8.57 -2.58
CA ALA A 57 -6.46 -7.98 -3.44
C ALA A 57 -7.66 -8.95 -3.61
N GLY A 58 -8.88 -8.44 -3.37
CA GLY A 58 -10.12 -9.21 -3.47
C GLY A 58 -10.48 -10.04 -2.23
N THR A 59 -9.60 -10.17 -1.24
CA THR A 59 -9.89 -10.94 -0.01
C THR A 59 -10.75 -10.18 1.00
N GLY A 60 -10.88 -8.85 0.87
CA GLY A 60 -11.53 -8.01 1.86
C GLY A 60 -10.75 -7.84 3.18
N ILE A 61 -9.47 -8.25 3.19
CA ILE A 61 -8.52 -8.00 4.29
C ILE A 61 -7.72 -6.75 3.92
N GLY A 62 -7.73 -5.75 4.80
CA GLY A 62 -7.08 -4.47 4.54
C GLY A 62 -5.56 -4.52 4.70
N THR A 63 -4.86 -3.63 4.02
CA THR A 63 -3.44 -3.38 4.23
C THR A 63 -3.18 -1.90 4.44
N PHE A 64 -2.13 -1.56 5.18
CA PHE A 64 -1.64 -0.18 5.17
C PHE A 64 -1.19 0.21 3.76
N ASN A 65 -1.49 1.44 3.36
CA ASN A 65 -1.03 2.02 2.11
C ASN A 65 0.20 2.91 2.37
N ASP A 66 1.37 2.38 2.05
CA ASP A 66 2.66 3.06 2.08
C ASP A 66 2.81 4.13 1.01
N ARG A 67 2.23 3.93 -0.19
CA ARG A 67 2.34 4.88 -1.31
C ARG A 67 1.83 6.28 -0.95
N ILE A 68 0.67 6.38 -0.29
CA ILE A 68 0.15 7.69 0.17
C ILE A 68 0.95 8.27 1.32
N ARG A 69 1.42 7.42 2.26
CA ARG A 69 2.27 7.87 3.38
C ARG A 69 3.53 8.53 2.83
N ASP A 70 4.18 7.88 1.89
CA ASP A 70 5.47 8.31 1.34
C ASP A 70 5.30 9.50 0.40
N ALA A 71 4.23 9.53 -0.41
CA ALA A 71 3.90 10.69 -1.25
C ALA A 71 3.69 11.97 -0.43
N LEU A 72 3.05 11.87 0.73
CA LEU A 72 2.77 13.03 1.58
C LEU A 72 3.97 13.42 2.45
N ARG A 73 4.65 12.45 3.07
CA ARG A 73 5.70 12.71 4.06
C ARG A 73 7.11 12.79 3.47
N GLY A 74 7.31 12.20 2.30
CA GLY A 74 8.64 11.85 1.79
C GLY A 74 9.00 10.42 2.18
N PHE A 75 9.70 9.73 1.29
CA PHE A 75 10.12 8.35 1.48
C PHE A 75 11.33 8.22 2.40
N GLU A 76 11.14 7.59 3.56
CA GLU A 76 12.21 7.36 4.52
C GLU A 76 12.89 5.99 4.31
N THR A 77 14.22 5.99 4.34
CA THR A 77 15.05 4.78 4.41
C THR A 77 15.98 4.86 5.62
N PRO A 78 16.57 3.74 6.07
CA PRO A 78 17.59 3.77 7.12
C PRO A 78 18.79 4.68 6.81
N ARG A 79 19.03 5.01 5.53
CA ARG A 79 20.15 5.86 5.08
C ARG A 79 19.75 7.31 4.79
N ARG A 80 18.45 7.60 4.68
CA ARG A 80 17.93 8.89 4.26
C ARG A 80 16.54 9.11 4.83
N SER A 81 16.40 10.04 5.77
CA SER A 81 15.15 10.39 6.44
C SER A 81 14.77 11.87 6.28
N ASP A 82 15.54 12.62 5.48
CA ASP A 82 15.35 14.05 5.21
C ASP A 82 14.61 14.31 3.88
N THR A 83 14.02 13.28 3.27
CA THR A 83 13.23 13.44 2.05
C THR A 83 11.95 14.21 2.33
N ARG A 84 11.58 15.07 1.37
CA ARG A 84 10.32 15.81 1.41
C ARG A 84 9.26 15.09 0.58
N GLY A 85 8.02 15.13 1.05
CA GLY A 85 6.82 14.82 0.29
C GLY A 85 5.96 16.07 0.06
N LEU A 86 4.79 15.83 -0.52
CA LEU A 86 3.86 16.91 -0.91
C LEU A 86 3.43 17.78 0.28
N ALA A 87 3.33 17.21 1.49
CA ALA A 87 2.83 17.91 2.67
C ALA A 87 3.91 18.67 3.46
N ASN A 88 5.20 18.51 3.13
CA ASN A 88 6.30 19.16 3.86
C ASN A 88 7.34 19.84 2.94
N GLY A 89 6.88 20.33 1.79
CA GLY A 89 7.62 21.31 0.99
C GLY A 89 8.30 20.77 -0.27
N LEU A 90 7.99 19.57 -0.75
CA LEU A 90 8.58 19.05 -1.99
C LEU A 90 8.40 19.99 -3.20
N ILE A 91 7.22 20.63 -3.33
CA ILE A 91 6.89 21.53 -4.46
C ILE A 91 7.50 22.94 -4.28
N SER A 92 7.51 23.47 -3.07
CA SER A 92 7.76 24.90 -2.83
C SER A 92 9.25 25.29 -2.82
N ILE A 93 10.14 24.33 -2.59
CA ILE A 93 11.57 24.56 -2.34
C ILE A 93 12.43 23.55 -3.11
N GLY A 94 11.91 23.07 -4.24
CA GLY A 94 12.44 21.95 -4.99
C GLY A 94 13.36 22.34 -6.15
N SER A 95 14.27 21.44 -6.49
CA SER A 95 15.00 21.43 -7.77
C SER A 95 14.16 20.80 -8.90
N GLU A 96 14.65 20.78 -10.14
CA GLU A 96 13.94 20.14 -11.26
C GLU A 96 13.63 18.65 -11.00
N SER A 97 14.52 17.94 -10.30
CA SER A 97 14.26 16.55 -9.89
C SER A 97 13.17 16.44 -8.82
N ASP A 98 12.99 17.45 -7.97
CA ASP A 98 11.90 17.51 -6.99
C ASP A 98 10.55 17.78 -7.68
N THR A 99 10.54 18.52 -8.78
CA THR A 99 9.32 18.72 -9.59
C THR A 99 8.80 17.39 -10.14
N ARG A 100 9.67 16.59 -10.77
CA ARG A 100 9.28 15.26 -11.27
C ARG A 100 8.81 14.34 -10.15
N LEU A 101 9.49 14.34 -9.00
CA LEU A 101 9.05 13.54 -7.85
C LEU A 101 7.68 14.01 -7.32
N ALA A 102 7.42 15.32 -7.30
CA ALA A 102 6.12 15.85 -6.89
C ALA A 102 4.99 15.46 -7.85
N GLU A 103 5.27 15.38 -9.14
CA GLU A 103 4.34 14.89 -10.15
C GLU A 103 4.00 13.40 -9.92
N GLU A 104 5.02 12.55 -9.73
CA GLU A 104 4.86 11.13 -9.40
C GLU A 104 4.06 10.93 -8.10
N TYR A 105 4.39 11.69 -7.04
CA TYR A 105 3.67 11.66 -5.77
C TYR A 105 2.23 12.18 -5.90
N SER A 106 1.97 13.14 -6.79
CA SER A 106 0.62 13.63 -7.04
C SER A 106 -0.24 12.56 -7.69
N ASP A 107 0.31 11.77 -8.62
CA ASP A 107 -0.40 10.65 -9.22
C ASP A 107 -0.68 9.54 -8.20
N ALA A 108 0.32 9.16 -7.40
CA ALA A 108 0.14 8.20 -6.31
C ALA A 108 -0.92 8.65 -5.30
N LEU A 109 -0.97 9.94 -4.96
CA LEU A 109 -1.98 10.53 -4.09
C LEU A 109 -3.38 10.45 -4.71
N ARG A 110 -3.53 10.75 -6.01
CA ARG A 110 -4.82 10.62 -6.72
C ARG A 110 -5.34 9.18 -6.69
N VAL A 111 -4.48 8.21 -6.99
CA VAL A 111 -4.82 6.77 -6.89
C VAL A 111 -5.25 6.43 -5.47
N ALA A 112 -4.51 6.89 -4.46
CA ALA A 112 -4.79 6.59 -3.08
C ALA A 112 -6.11 7.19 -2.58
N LEU A 113 -6.40 8.45 -2.93
CA LEU A 113 -7.66 9.12 -2.62
C LEU A 113 -8.86 8.45 -3.29
N ALA A 114 -8.63 7.80 -4.43
CA ALA A 114 -9.63 6.99 -5.12
C ALA A 114 -9.71 5.53 -4.61
N GLY A 115 -9.15 5.25 -3.42
CA GLY A 115 -9.27 3.96 -2.74
C GLY A 115 -8.17 2.96 -3.10
N SER A 116 -7.12 3.37 -3.83
CA SER A 116 -6.00 2.49 -4.22
C SER A 116 -6.45 1.25 -5.00
N ILE A 117 -7.49 1.42 -5.81
CA ILE A 117 -8.11 0.34 -6.59
C ILE A 117 -7.26 0.10 -7.84
N GLY A 118 -6.70 -1.10 -7.99
CA GLY A 118 -5.76 -1.39 -9.08
C GLY A 118 -6.33 -1.28 -10.51
N SER A 119 -7.66 -1.23 -10.66
CA SER A 119 -8.34 -1.06 -11.95
C SER A 119 -8.84 0.35 -12.19
N ILE A 120 -8.57 1.31 -11.31
CA ILE A 120 -8.94 2.70 -11.58
C ILE A 120 -7.98 3.28 -12.62
N ARG A 121 -8.51 4.07 -13.54
CA ARG A 121 -7.72 4.82 -14.51
C ARG A 121 -7.52 6.23 -14.04
N ILE A 122 -6.30 6.74 -14.18
CA ILE A 122 -5.97 8.15 -13.91
C ILE A 122 -5.26 8.76 -15.11
N HIS A 123 -5.48 10.06 -15.33
CA HIS A 123 -4.65 10.84 -16.22
C HIS A 123 -3.40 11.24 -15.45
N THR A 124 -2.24 10.71 -15.86
CA THR A 124 -0.98 10.92 -15.15
C THR A 124 -0.36 12.27 -15.50
N HIS A 125 0.67 12.66 -14.76
CA HIS A 125 1.51 13.80 -15.10
C HIS A 125 2.18 13.66 -16.48
N ALA A 126 2.44 12.43 -16.93
CA ALA A 126 3.06 12.16 -18.23
C ALA A 126 2.08 12.34 -19.42
N GLY A 127 0.79 12.56 -19.16
CA GLY A 127 -0.23 12.85 -20.18
C GLY A 127 -1.13 11.69 -20.66
N PRO A 128 -0.77 10.39 -20.60
CA PRO A 128 -1.71 9.32 -20.96
C PRO A 128 -2.59 8.89 -19.77
N TRP A 129 -3.73 8.27 -20.09
CA TRP A 129 -4.52 7.51 -19.13
C TRP A 129 -3.96 6.10 -18.97
N CYS A 130 -3.46 5.76 -17.78
CA CYS A 130 -3.04 4.39 -17.43
C CYS A 130 -3.92 3.80 -16.32
N ASP A 131 -3.89 2.47 -16.17
CA ASP A 131 -4.42 1.81 -14.99
C ASP A 131 -3.50 2.11 -13.80
N ALA A 132 -4.04 2.24 -12.59
CA ALA A 132 -3.27 2.58 -11.40
C ALA A 132 -2.21 1.54 -10.98
N ARG A 133 -2.14 0.39 -11.67
CA ARG A 133 -1.10 -0.62 -11.50
C ARG A 133 0.08 -0.44 -12.45
N ASP A 134 -0.10 0.32 -13.52
CA ASP A 134 0.91 0.59 -14.57
C ASP A 134 1.70 1.85 -14.21
#